data_AF-A0A359G1T1-F1
#
_entry.id   AF-A0A359G1T1-F1
#
_cell.length_a   1.000
_cell.length_b   1.000
_cell.length_c   1.000
_cell.angle_alpha   90.00
_cell.angle_beta   90.00
_cell.angle_gamma   90.00
#
_symmetry.space_group_name_H-M   'P 1'
#
loop_
_entity.id
_entity.type
_entity.pdbx_description
1 polymer ?
#
loop_
_entity_poly.entity_id
_entity_poly.type
_entity_poly.pdbx_seq_one_letter_code
_entity_poly.pdbx_strand_id
1 'polypeptide(L)'
;MTTATHTELMQIAKQAAEYITKLNGENETFEIEGDTLTAVIAYTAEIGEDDGDRYTAPSWWVKREEAKVVAVYNEDGDDTEAAEWLKKMLN
;
A
#
# COMPACT_ATOMS: atom_id res chain seq x y z
N MET A 1 9.94 10.31 16.67
CA MET A 1 10.56 9.84 15.40
C MET A 1 11.86 10.59 15.05
N THR A 2 12.91 9.90 14.57
CA THR A 2 14.17 10.53 14.10
C THR A 2 14.14 10.83 12.59
N THR A 3 15.07 11.65 12.08
CA THR A 3 15.18 11.94 10.64
C THR A 3 15.48 10.69 9.81
N ALA A 4 16.24 9.74 10.35
CA ALA A 4 16.53 8.47 9.69
C ALA A 4 15.25 7.62 9.54
N THR A 5 14.53 7.44 10.65
CA THR A 5 13.23 6.75 10.69
C THR A 5 12.22 7.37 9.70
N HIS A 6 12.18 8.71 9.63
CA HIS A 6 11.29 9.41 8.70
C HIS A 6 11.66 9.18 7.23
N THR A 7 12.96 9.18 6.91
CA THR A 7 13.45 8.94 5.54
C THR A 7 13.16 7.50 5.11
N GLU A 8 13.32 6.55 6.03
CA GLU A 8 13.03 5.14 5.78
C GLU A 8 11.53 4.91 5.54
N LEU A 9 10.65 5.50 6.37
CA LEU A 9 9.21 5.45 6.13
C LEU A 9 8.79 6.06 4.79
N MET A 10 9.46 7.13 4.34
CA MET A 10 9.25 7.67 2.99
C MET A 10 9.63 6.66 1.89
N GLN A 11 10.73 5.91 2.06
CA GLN A 11 11.12 4.87 1.10
C GLN A 11 10.11 3.73 1.09
N ILE A 12 9.70 3.25 2.27
CA ILE A 12 8.70 2.20 2.44
C ILE A 12 7.38 2.61 1.75
N ALA A 13 6.90 3.83 2.00
CA ALA A 13 5.67 4.34 1.39
C ALA A 13 5.79 4.42 -0.15
N LYS A 14 6.96 4.81 -0.66
CA LYS A 14 7.21 4.85 -2.10
C LYS A 14 7.22 3.45 -2.72
N GLN A 15 7.91 2.49 -2.09
CA GLN A 15 7.93 1.10 -2.55
C GLN A 15 6.53 0.48 -2.52
N ALA A 16 5.75 0.77 -1.48
CA ALA A 16 4.36 0.33 -1.38
C ALA A 16 3.50 0.88 -2.52
N ALA A 17 3.60 2.18 -2.83
CA ALA A 17 2.87 2.79 -3.94
C ALA A 17 3.27 2.19 -5.30
N GLU A 18 4.57 1.95 -5.52
CA GLU A 18 5.06 1.27 -6.73
C GLU A 18 4.57 -0.17 -6.83
N TYR A 19 4.49 -0.88 -5.70
CA TYR A 19 3.98 -2.25 -5.64
C TYR A 19 2.48 -2.30 -5.93
N ILE A 20 1.70 -1.43 -5.28
CA ILE A 20 0.26 -1.25 -5.53
C ILE A 20 -0.02 -0.96 -7.01
N THR A 21 0.79 -0.10 -7.63
CA THR A 21 0.65 0.21 -9.06
C THR A 21 0.88 -1.03 -9.94
N LYS A 22 1.73 -1.96 -9.51
CA LYS A 22 1.97 -3.23 -10.21
C LYS A 22 0.85 -4.26 -10.01
N LEU A 23 0.12 -4.20 -8.88
CA LEU A 23 -1.01 -5.10 -8.61
C LEU A 23 -2.18 -4.87 -9.58
N ASN A 24 -2.27 -3.70 -10.21
CA ASN A 24 -3.25 -3.40 -11.27
C ASN A 24 -4.69 -3.79 -10.89
N GLY A 25 -5.05 -3.61 -9.62
CA GLY A 25 -6.36 -3.94 -9.07
C GLY A 25 -6.45 -5.28 -8.33
N GLU A 26 -5.40 -6.09 -8.28
CA GLU A 26 -5.38 -7.32 -7.49
C GLU A 26 -5.31 -7.00 -6.00
N ASN A 27 -6.13 -7.68 -5.20
CA ASN A 27 -6.15 -7.54 -3.75
C ASN A 27 -5.04 -8.38 -3.12
N GLU A 28 -4.10 -7.72 -2.44
CA GLU A 28 -2.97 -8.40 -1.83
C GLU A 28 -2.55 -7.73 -0.53
N THR A 29 -2.11 -8.53 0.43
CA THR A 29 -1.41 -8.05 1.63
C THR A 29 0.06 -8.39 1.49
N PHE A 30 0.91 -7.37 1.55
CA PHE A 30 2.35 -7.51 1.37
C PHE A 30 3.10 -6.78 2.47
N GLU A 31 4.36 -7.17 2.65
CA GLU A 31 5.27 -6.59 3.64
C GLU A 31 6.39 -5.87 2.90
N ILE A 32 6.74 -4.68 3.37
CA ILE A 32 7.87 -3.90 2.89
C ILE A 32 8.87 -3.79 4.02
N GLU A 33 10.00 -4.46 3.85
CA GLU A 33 11.14 -4.42 4.76
C GLU A 33 12.03 -3.22 4.41
N GLY A 34 12.24 -2.34 5.38
CA GLY A 34 13.27 -1.31 5.40
C GLY A 34 14.50 -1.78 6.18
N ASP A 35 15.45 -0.87 6.38
CA ASP A 35 16.69 -1.16 7.12
C ASP A 35 16.43 -1.43 8.61
N THR A 36 15.46 -0.73 9.21
CA THR A 36 15.11 -0.83 10.64
C THR A 36 13.63 -1.10 10.91
N LEU A 37 12.77 -0.79 9.94
CA LEU A 37 11.31 -0.87 10.02
C LEU A 37 10.77 -1.85 9.00
N THR A 38 9.77 -2.64 9.38
CA THR A 38 8.98 -3.44 8.45
C THR A 38 7.52 -3.01 8.52
N ALA A 39 6.93 -2.73 7.36
CA ALA A 39 5.54 -2.30 7.25
C ALA A 39 4.69 -3.36 6.53
N VAL A 40 3.56 -3.72 7.14
CA VAL A 40 2.56 -4.62 6.57
C VAL A 40 1.43 -3.79 5.99
N ILE A 41 1.17 -3.94 4.70
CA ILE A 41 0.21 -3.14 3.94
C ILE A 41 -0.78 -4.08 3.25
N ALA A 42 -2.06 -3.90 3.56
CA ALA A 42 -3.17 -4.56 2.91
C ALA A 42 -3.72 -3.63 1.82
N TYR A 43 -3.54 -4.03 0.56
CA TYR A 43 -4.13 -3.36 -0.58
C TYR A 43 -5.40 -4.09 -1.01
N THR A 44 -6.50 -3.34 -1.14
CA THR A 44 -7.75 -3.84 -1.68
C THR A 44 -8.14 -2.96 -2.85
N ALA A 45 -8.35 -3.57 -4.01
CA ALA A 45 -8.97 -2.91 -5.14
C ALA A 45 -10.26 -3.62 -5.52
N GLU A 46 -11.28 -2.82 -5.77
CA GLU A 46 -12.54 -3.24 -6.36
C GLU A 46 -12.47 -2.90 -7.84
N ILE A 47 -12.59 -3.91 -8.69
CA ILE A 47 -12.53 -3.71 -10.12
C ILE A 47 -13.93 -3.91 -10.71
N GLY A 48 -14.35 -2.95 -11.53
CA GLY A 48 -15.66 -2.90 -12.17
C GLY A 48 -15.62 -3.46 -13.57
N GLU A 49 -16.16 -4.66 -13.76
CA GLU A 49 -16.33 -5.28 -15.08
C GLU A 49 -17.63 -4.78 -15.72
N ASP A 50 -17.57 -4.43 -17.00
CA ASP A 50 -18.76 -4.19 -17.83
C ASP A 50 -19.17 -5.53 -18.47
N ASP A 51 -20.41 -5.97 -18.23
CA ASP A 51 -21.01 -7.13 -18.91
C ASP A 51 -21.45 -6.78 -20.37
N GLY A 52 -21.05 -5.60 -20.86
CA GLY A 52 -21.48 -5.04 -22.13
C GLY A 52 -20.47 -5.19 -23.27
N ASP A 53 -20.99 -5.70 -24.40
CA ASP A 53 -20.45 -5.74 -25.76
C ASP A 53 -18.92 -5.57 -25.94
N ARG A 54 -18.28 -6.70 -26.33
CA ARG A 54 -16.85 -7.00 -26.59
C ARG A 54 -16.05 -5.99 -27.44
N TYR A 55 -16.67 -4.92 -27.94
CA TYR A 55 -16.10 -4.04 -28.97
C TYR A 55 -15.99 -2.54 -28.62
N THR A 56 -16.52 -2.03 -27.49
CA THR A 56 -16.65 -0.56 -27.30
C THR A 56 -15.91 0.07 -26.10
N ALA A 57 -15.38 -0.68 -25.13
CA ALA A 57 -14.55 -0.10 -24.06
C ALA A 57 -13.62 -1.15 -23.46
N PRO A 58 -12.51 -0.77 -22.78
CA PRO A 58 -11.81 -1.70 -21.90
C PRO A 58 -12.83 -2.30 -20.92
N SER A 59 -13.00 -3.62 -20.95
CA SER A 59 -14.01 -4.36 -20.18
C SER A 59 -13.78 -4.33 -18.66
N TRP A 60 -12.84 -3.52 -18.17
CA TRP A 60 -12.51 -3.41 -16.76
C TRP A 60 -12.00 -2.01 -16.39
N TRP A 61 -12.46 -1.46 -15.26
CA TRP A 61 -11.88 -0.26 -14.62
C TRP A 61 -11.75 -0.45 -13.12
N VAL A 62 -10.70 0.11 -12.50
CA VAL A 62 -10.60 0.15 -11.04
C VAL A 62 -11.68 1.08 -10.50
N LYS A 63 -12.67 0.53 -9.79
CA LYS A 63 -13.75 1.31 -9.16
C LYS A 63 -13.26 2.05 -7.93
N ARG A 64 -12.50 1.34 -7.10
CA ARG A 64 -11.90 1.86 -5.86
C ARG A 64 -10.63 1.11 -5.58
N GLU A 65 -9.69 1.82 -5.00
CA GLU A 65 -8.44 1.30 -4.48
C GLU A 65 -8.25 1.86 -3.07
N GLU A 66 -7.92 1.00 -2.12
CA GLU A 66 -7.67 1.37 -0.73
C GLU A 66 -6.41 0.65 -0.25
N ALA A 67 -5.44 1.42 0.23
CA ALA A 67 -4.22 0.92 0.84
C ALA A 67 -4.27 1.13 2.35
N LYS A 68 -4.33 0.03 3.11
CA LYS A 68 -4.43 0.06 4.56
C LYS A 68 -3.16 -0.47 5.20
N VAL A 69 -2.55 0.33 6.06
CA VAL A 69 -1.44 -0.11 6.90
C VAL A 69 -1.99 -0.97 8.03
N VAL A 70 -1.53 -2.22 8.09
CA VAL A 70 -1.94 -3.22 9.09
C VAL A 70 -1.08 -3.09 10.34
N ALA A 71 0.25 -3.01 10.16
CA ALA A 71 1.21 -2.87 11.25
C ALA A 71 2.52 -2.27 10.72
N VAL A 72 3.26 -1.59 11.59
CA VAL A 72 4.67 -1.25 11.37
C VAL A 72 5.43 -1.64 12.63
N TYR A 73 6.48 -2.43 12.47
CA TYR A 73 7.30 -2.92 13.58
C TYR A 73 8.78 -2.68 13.29
N ASN A 74 9.56 -2.41 14.34
CA ASN A 74 11.01 -2.26 14.30
C ASN A 74 11.69 -3.34 15.16
N GLU A 75 13.01 -3.27 15.31
CA GLU A 75 13.79 -4.18 16.17
C GLU A 75 13.41 -4.09 17.67
N ASP A 76 12.89 -2.94 18.12
CA ASP A 76 12.48 -2.65 19.50
C ASP A 76 11.01 -3.01 19.82
N GLY A 77 10.15 -3.29 18.82
CA GLY A 77 8.72 -3.58 19.00
C GLY A 77 7.80 -2.96 17.94
N ASP A 78 6.51 -2.76 18.27
CA ASP A 78 5.57 -2.06 17.39
C ASP A 78 5.80 -0.54 17.45
N ASP A 79 5.94 0.09 16.28
CA ASP A 79 6.04 1.55 16.18
C ASP A 79 4.69 2.13 15.75
N THR A 80 3.86 2.45 16.74
CA THR A 80 2.55 3.05 16.48
C THR A 80 2.68 4.42 15.79
N GLU A 81 3.70 5.23 16.14
CA GLU A 81 3.99 6.50 15.47
C GLU A 81 4.30 6.31 13.97
N ALA A 82 5.03 5.25 13.62
CA ALA A 82 5.38 4.94 12.24
C ALA A 82 4.16 4.43 11.46
N ALA A 83 3.34 3.59 12.08
CA ALA A 83 2.10 3.09 11.49
C ALA A 83 1.11 4.22 11.19
N GLU A 84 0.90 5.16 12.11
CA GLU A 84 0.04 6.32 11.87
C GLU A 84 0.56 7.23 10.76
N TRP A 85 1.88 7.43 10.70
CA TRP A 85 2.51 8.24 9.65
C TRP A 85 2.34 7.59 8.27
N LEU A 86 2.62 6.29 8.16
CA LEU A 86 2.50 5.55 6.90
C LEU A 86 1.04 5.51 6.43
N LYS A 87 0.10 5.35 7.37
CA LYS A 87 -1.34 5.38 7.09
C LYS A 87 -1.79 6.72 6.51
N LYS A 88 -1.26 7.84 7.01
CA LYS A 88 -1.57 9.19 6.49
C LYS A 88 -0.95 9.48 5.12
N MET A 89 0.12 8.77 4.75
CA MET A 89 0.77 8.91 3.45
C MET A 89 0.10 8.05 2.37
N LEU A 90 -0.41 6.88 2.74
CA LEU A 90 -1.04 5.92 1.82
C LEU A 90 -2.53 6.17 1.58
N ASN A 91 -3.19 7.00 2.41
CA ASN A 91 -4.62 7.29 2.38
C ASN A 91 -4.90 8.79 2.35
#